data_AF-A0A0P7U7T3-F1
#
_entry.id   AF-A0A0P7U7T3-F1
#
_cell.length_a   1.000
_cell.length_b   1.000
_cell.length_c   1.000
_cell.angle_alpha   90.00
_cell.angle_beta   90.00
_cell.angle_gamma   90.00
#
_symmetry.space_group_name_H-M   'P 1'
#
loop_
_entity.id
_entity.type
_entity.pdbx_description
1 polymer ?
#
loop_
_entity_poly.entity_id
_entity_poly.type
_entity_poly.pdbx_seq_one_letter_code
_entity_poly.pdbx_strand_id
1 'polypeptide(L)'
;MNVSECPNPSLCAPSCPPPQQIQPYDKIKARGLPENVAESLNKLVVVKLNGGLGTSMGCKGPKSLISVRNENTFLDLTVQQIEHLNKTYNVDVPLVLMNSFNTEEDTKKILQKYAHHRLKIHTFNQSKIFPYPQVHDFLTRFESIPDMLELDHLTVSGDVTFGKQVSLKGTVIIIANHGDRIDIPAGAMLENKIVSGNLRILDH
;
A
#
# COMPACT_ATOMS: atom_id res chain seq x y z
N MET A 1 -22.02 -24.10 5.94
CA MET A 1 -20.74 -24.82 6.04
C MET A 1 -20.03 -24.30 7.29
N ASN A 2 -19.77 -25.20 8.23
CA ASN A 2 -19.15 -24.93 9.53
C ASN A 2 -17.68 -24.52 9.36
N VAL A 3 -17.23 -23.57 10.18
CA VAL A 3 -15.87 -23.00 10.17
C VAL A 3 -14.91 -23.84 11.02
N SER A 4 -15.02 -25.17 10.97
CA SER A 4 -14.38 -26.06 11.96
C SER A 4 -13.33 -27.02 11.40
N GLU A 5 -12.76 -26.78 10.22
CA GLU A 5 -11.64 -27.59 9.70
C GLU A 5 -10.63 -26.72 8.94
N CYS A 6 -9.77 -26.01 9.67
CA CYS A 6 -8.49 -25.53 9.16
C CYS A 6 -7.38 -26.40 9.80
N PRO A 7 -6.57 -27.15 9.03
CA PRO A 7 -5.62 -28.13 9.59
C PRO A 7 -4.44 -27.54 10.36
N ASN A 8 -4.24 -26.21 10.36
CA ASN A 8 -3.27 -25.52 11.22
C ASN A 8 -3.59 -24.01 11.24
N PRO A 9 -4.25 -23.48 12.29
CA PRO A 9 -4.56 -22.05 12.39
C PRO A 9 -3.31 -21.16 12.59
N SER A 10 -2.14 -21.76 12.86
CA SER A 10 -0.85 -21.07 13.02
C SER A 10 -0.17 -20.65 11.71
N LEU A 11 -0.62 -21.15 10.55
CA LEU A 11 0.01 -20.83 9.25
C LEU A 11 -0.64 -19.67 8.49
N CYS A 12 -1.80 -19.16 8.91
CA CYS A 12 -2.60 -18.21 8.10
C CYS A 12 -3.00 -16.90 8.78
N ALA A 13 -2.35 -16.48 9.86
CA ALA A 13 -2.56 -15.14 10.40
C ALA A 13 -1.22 -14.51 10.79
N PRO A 14 -0.93 -13.25 10.42
CA PRO A 14 0.17 -12.52 11.03
C PRO A 14 -0.04 -12.57 12.53
N SER A 15 0.92 -13.15 13.26
CA SER A 15 0.83 -13.32 14.70
C SER A 15 0.52 -11.97 15.34
N CYS A 16 -0.55 -11.89 16.13
CA CYS A 16 -0.90 -10.69 16.87
C CYS A 16 0.36 -10.19 17.61
N PRO A 17 0.74 -8.91 17.44
CA PRO A 17 1.95 -8.40 18.07
C PRO A 17 1.88 -8.58 19.59
N PRO A 18 3.02 -8.79 20.26
CA PRO A 18 3.05 -9.00 21.71
C PRO A 18 2.29 -7.91 22.46
N PRO A 19 1.58 -8.23 23.56
CA PRO A 19 0.78 -7.26 24.31
C PRO A 19 1.55 -6.04 24.81
N GLN A 20 2.88 -6.14 24.94
CA GLN A 20 3.76 -5.05 25.35
C GLN A 20 4.03 -4.03 24.22
N GLN A 21 3.83 -4.43 22.95
CA GLN A 21 4.08 -3.58 21.78
C GLN A 21 2.88 -2.67 21.44
N ILE A 22 1.67 -3.02 21.91
CA ILE A 22 0.45 -2.23 21.74
C ILE A 22 0.03 -1.65 23.08
N GLN A 23 0.03 -0.32 23.20
CA GLN A 23 -0.53 0.35 24.39
C GLN A 23 -2.00 0.72 24.15
N PRO A 24 -2.93 0.31 25.05
CA PRO A 24 -4.32 0.76 24.99
C PRO A 24 -4.45 2.28 25.08
N TYR A 25 -5.36 2.85 24.29
CA TYR A 25 -5.57 4.29 24.25
C TYR A 25 -5.94 4.90 25.61
N ASP A 26 -6.74 4.20 26.43
CA ASP A 26 -7.15 4.69 27.75
C ASP A 26 -5.95 4.95 28.68
N LYS A 27 -4.89 4.13 28.57
CA LYS A 27 -3.65 4.33 29.33
C LYS A 27 -2.88 5.57 28.88
N ILE A 28 -2.94 5.90 27.59
CA ILE A 28 -2.30 7.09 27.02
C ILE A 28 -3.11 8.33 27.42
N LYS A 29 -4.43 8.27 27.26
CA LYS A 29 -5.36 9.36 27.63
C LYS A 29 -5.28 9.72 29.11
N ALA A 30 -5.09 8.73 29.99
CA ALA A 30 -4.94 8.95 31.43
C ALA A 30 -3.72 9.81 31.80
N ARG A 31 -2.70 9.92 30.94
CA ARG A 31 -1.55 10.80 31.16
C ARG A 31 -1.87 12.29 30.98
N GLY A 32 -3.04 12.60 30.41
CA GLY A 32 -3.47 13.96 30.14
C GLY A 32 -2.81 14.58 28.90
N LEU A 33 -3.14 15.85 28.65
CA LEU A 33 -2.50 16.64 27.62
C LEU A 33 -1.15 17.17 28.14
N PRO A 34 -0.13 17.30 27.28
CA PRO A 34 1.12 17.94 27.67
C PRO A 34 0.86 19.38 28.09
N GLU A 35 1.61 19.89 29.07
CA GLU A 35 1.46 21.28 29.55
C GLU A 35 1.64 22.31 28.43
N ASN A 36 2.53 22.02 27.46
CA ASN A 36 2.78 22.87 26.31
C ASN A 36 2.37 22.19 24.99
N VAL A 37 1.06 22.11 24.76
CA VAL A 37 0.47 21.52 23.54
C VAL A 37 0.99 22.20 22.27
N ALA A 38 1.19 23.53 22.29
CA ALA A 38 1.63 24.30 21.14
C ALA A 38 3.03 23.87 20.65
N GLU A 39 3.97 23.59 21.57
CA GLU A 39 5.32 23.15 21.21
C GLU A 39 5.31 21.78 20.51
N SER A 40 4.43 20.87 20.98
CA SER A 40 4.28 19.54 20.37
C SER A 40 3.62 19.63 18.99
N LEU A 41 2.62 20.50 18.85
CA LEU A 41 1.95 20.74 17.57
C LEU A 41 2.88 21.39 16.54
N ASN A 42 3.82 22.26 16.94
CA ASN A 42 4.80 22.83 16.02
C ASN A 42 5.77 21.80 15.42
N LYS A 43 5.89 20.61 16.02
CA LYS A 43 6.68 19.48 15.51
C LYS A 43 5.84 18.49 14.70
N LEU A 44 4.52 18.70 14.61
CA LEU A 44 3.57 17.80 13.96
C LEU A 44 3.34 18.20 12.49
N VAL A 45 3.24 17.19 11.63
CA VAL A 45 2.74 17.32 10.25
C VAL A 45 1.60 16.34 10.05
N VAL A 46 0.49 16.77 9.46
CA VAL A 46 -0.64 15.90 9.18
C VAL A 46 -0.57 15.42 7.73
N VAL A 47 -0.46 14.12 7.50
CA VAL A 47 -0.44 13.53 6.15
C VAL A 47 -1.77 12.82 5.88
N LYS A 48 -2.38 13.08 4.73
CA LYS A 48 -3.55 12.35 4.23
C LYS A 48 -3.23 11.64 2.92
N LEU A 49 -3.57 10.35 2.86
CA LEU A 49 -3.44 9.54 1.67
C LEU A 49 -4.64 9.80 0.74
N ASN A 50 -4.41 10.53 -0.34
CA ASN A 50 -5.41 10.95 -1.33
C ASN A 50 -5.17 10.32 -2.72
N GLY A 51 -4.37 9.24 -2.78
CA GLY A 51 -4.08 8.54 -4.04
C GLY A 51 -5.20 7.61 -4.53
N GLY A 52 -6.13 7.25 -3.64
CA GLY A 52 -7.22 6.30 -3.92
C GLY A 52 -8.41 6.93 -4.64
N LEU A 53 -8.92 6.23 -5.64
CA LEU A 53 -10.15 6.58 -6.36
C LEU A 53 -11.38 6.06 -5.60
N GLY A 54 -12.50 6.77 -5.71
CA GLY A 54 -13.79 6.36 -5.15
C GLY A 54 -14.51 5.26 -5.94
N THR A 55 -13.80 4.44 -6.72
CA THR A 55 -14.37 3.50 -7.69
C THR A 55 -15.28 2.45 -7.04
N SER A 56 -14.93 1.95 -5.85
CA SER A 56 -15.78 1.03 -5.09
C SER A 56 -17.14 1.63 -4.71
N MET A 57 -17.27 2.95 -4.72
CA MET A 57 -18.51 3.69 -4.46
C MET A 57 -19.11 4.30 -5.74
N GLY A 58 -18.63 3.91 -6.93
CA GLY A 58 -19.12 4.39 -8.21
C GLY A 58 -18.65 5.79 -8.62
N CYS A 59 -17.75 6.41 -7.84
CA CYS A 59 -17.23 7.74 -8.15
C CYS A 59 -15.94 7.64 -8.98
N LYS A 60 -15.82 8.45 -10.05
CA LYS A 60 -14.63 8.51 -10.91
C LYS A 60 -13.49 9.37 -10.34
N GLY A 61 -13.73 10.12 -9.27
CA GLY A 61 -12.77 11.07 -8.70
C GLY A 61 -12.03 10.56 -7.44
N PRO A 62 -11.10 11.36 -6.91
CA PRO A 62 -10.45 11.13 -5.62
C PRO A 62 -11.47 10.92 -4.50
N LYS A 63 -11.25 9.92 -3.64
CA LYS A 63 -12.18 9.61 -2.54
C LYS A 63 -12.37 10.79 -1.58
N SER A 64 -11.36 11.65 -1.44
CA SER A 64 -11.43 12.82 -0.57
C SER A 64 -12.41 13.90 -1.05
N LEU A 65 -12.80 13.87 -2.32
CA LEU A 65 -13.72 14.84 -2.93
C LEU A 65 -15.19 14.39 -2.89
N ILE A 66 -15.45 13.24 -2.30
CA ILE A 66 -16.81 12.73 -2.14
C ILE A 66 -17.48 13.54 -1.03
N SER A 67 -18.68 14.05 -1.33
CA SER A 67 -19.50 14.77 -0.37
C SER A 67 -19.98 13.81 0.72
N VAL A 68 -19.80 14.22 1.97
CA VAL A 68 -20.12 13.40 3.15
C VAL A 68 -21.37 13.93 3.83
N ARG A 69 -21.38 15.21 4.18
CA ARG A 69 -22.46 15.83 4.94
C ARG A 69 -22.53 17.31 4.65
N ASN A 70 -23.75 17.84 4.45
CA ASN A 70 -24.00 19.25 4.17
C ASN A 70 -23.15 19.77 3.01
N GLU A 71 -23.01 18.96 1.94
CA GLU A 71 -22.19 19.25 0.76
C GLU A 71 -20.67 19.39 1.03
N ASN A 72 -20.21 19.21 2.27
CA ASN A 72 -18.79 19.18 2.60
C ASN A 72 -18.17 17.84 2.20
N THR A 73 -17.01 17.93 1.56
CA THR A 73 -16.18 16.77 1.20
C THR A 73 -15.33 16.31 2.39
N PHE A 74 -14.75 15.12 2.32
CA PHE A 74 -13.77 14.66 3.33
C PHE A 74 -12.59 15.63 3.47
N LEU A 75 -12.18 16.23 2.34
CA LEU A 75 -11.11 17.22 2.34
C LEU A 75 -11.54 18.50 3.07
N ASP A 76 -12.76 19.01 2.81
CA ASP A 76 -13.30 20.18 3.53
C ASP A 76 -13.32 19.96 5.04
N LEU A 77 -13.79 18.79 5.50
CA LEU A 77 -13.83 18.45 6.93
C LEU A 77 -12.43 18.37 7.54
N THR A 78 -11.45 17.83 6.81
CA THR A 78 -10.06 17.76 7.28
C THR A 78 -9.45 19.16 7.39
N VAL A 79 -9.66 20.02 6.39
CA VAL A 79 -9.19 21.41 6.42
C VAL A 79 -9.80 22.16 7.60
N GLN A 80 -11.12 22.02 7.82
CA GLN A 80 -11.81 22.66 8.96
C GLN A 80 -11.27 22.18 10.32
N GLN A 81 -10.98 20.88 10.46
CA GLN A 81 -10.41 20.32 11.69
C GLN A 81 -9.04 20.93 12.02
N ILE A 82 -8.14 21.00 11.03
CA ILE A 82 -6.78 21.50 11.25
C ILE A 82 -6.79 23.02 11.39
N GLU A 83 -7.63 23.73 10.64
CA GLU A 83 -7.79 25.17 10.81
C GLU A 83 -8.32 25.52 12.20
N HIS A 84 -9.31 24.79 12.70
CA HIS A 84 -9.81 24.96 14.06
C HIS A 84 -8.70 24.73 15.10
N LEU A 85 -7.87 23.71 14.90
CA LEU A 85 -6.72 23.42 15.76
C LEU A 85 -5.68 24.55 15.72
N ASN A 86 -5.32 25.04 14.53
CA ASN A 86 -4.38 26.15 14.33
C ASN A 86 -4.89 27.45 14.98
N LYS A 87 -6.19 27.74 14.87
CA LYS A 87 -6.82 28.91 15.51
C LYS A 87 -6.86 28.79 17.03
N THR A 88 -7.24 27.62 17.56
CA THR A 88 -7.41 27.39 19.00
C THR A 88 -6.09 27.41 19.76
N TYR A 89 -5.03 26.82 19.20
CA TYR A 89 -3.71 26.75 19.86
C TYR A 89 -2.70 27.77 19.32
N ASN A 90 -3.10 28.62 18.38
CA ASN A 90 -2.25 29.62 17.70
C ASN A 90 -0.97 29.01 17.10
N VAL A 91 -1.11 27.87 16.44
CA VAL A 91 -0.02 27.13 15.76
C VAL A 91 -0.26 27.10 14.24
N ASP A 92 0.73 26.63 13.48
CA ASP A 92 0.67 26.52 12.01
C ASP A 92 1.00 25.09 11.56
N VAL A 93 0.13 24.14 11.90
CA VAL A 93 0.30 22.74 11.51
C VAL A 93 0.00 22.59 10.01
N PRO A 94 0.96 22.09 9.21
CA PRO A 94 0.74 21.89 7.78
C PRO A 94 -0.04 20.60 7.49
N LEU A 95 -0.88 20.65 6.47
CA LEU A 95 -1.56 19.50 5.88
C LEU A 95 -0.81 19.06 4.62
N VAL A 96 -0.40 17.81 4.55
CA VAL A 96 0.24 17.21 3.38
C VAL A 96 -0.70 16.21 2.74
N LEU A 97 -1.02 16.41 1.47
CA LEU A 97 -1.81 15.49 0.67
C LEU A 97 -0.86 14.64 -0.19
N MET A 98 -0.91 13.33 0.01
CA MET A 98 -0.25 12.37 -0.86
C MET A 98 -1.22 11.98 -1.98
N ASN A 99 -1.06 12.60 -3.14
CA ASN A 99 -1.89 12.35 -4.32
C ASN A 99 -1.32 11.20 -5.16
N SER A 100 -2.07 10.75 -6.15
CA SER A 100 -1.60 9.86 -7.21
C SER A 100 -1.73 10.55 -8.57
N PHE A 101 -1.15 9.94 -9.61
CA PHE A 101 -1.29 10.40 -11.01
C PHE A 101 -2.75 10.59 -11.43
N ASN A 102 -3.66 9.82 -10.83
CA ASN A 102 -5.09 9.87 -11.15
C ASN A 102 -5.84 10.95 -10.37
N THR A 103 -5.26 11.51 -9.30
CA THR A 103 -5.96 12.42 -8.38
C THR A 103 -5.34 13.81 -8.29
N GLU A 104 -4.13 14.01 -8.83
CA GLU A 104 -3.36 15.25 -8.73
C GLU A 104 -4.05 16.46 -9.38
N GLU A 105 -4.56 16.33 -10.60
CA GLU A 105 -5.16 17.46 -11.33
C GLU A 105 -6.44 17.96 -10.66
N ASP A 106 -7.32 17.05 -10.26
CA ASP A 106 -8.57 17.38 -9.58
C ASP A 106 -8.30 17.99 -8.21
N THR A 107 -7.31 17.47 -7.48
CA THR A 107 -6.92 18.01 -6.18
C THR A 107 -6.36 19.43 -6.33
N LYS A 108 -5.51 19.70 -7.33
CA LYS A 108 -4.96 21.04 -7.59
C LYS A 108 -6.03 22.10 -7.87
N LYS A 109 -7.06 21.76 -8.64
CA LYS A 109 -8.18 22.69 -8.91
C LYS A 109 -8.89 23.08 -7.61
N ILE A 110 -9.06 22.13 -6.70
CA ILE A 110 -9.82 22.33 -5.47
C ILE A 110 -8.98 23.00 -4.39
N LEU A 111 -7.65 22.85 -4.42
CA LEU A 111 -6.76 23.60 -3.53
C LEU A 111 -6.89 25.11 -3.66
N GLN A 112 -7.28 25.61 -4.84
CA GLN A 112 -7.53 27.04 -5.04
C GLN A 112 -8.66 27.56 -4.14
N LYS A 113 -9.67 26.73 -3.81
CA LYS A 113 -10.75 27.06 -2.87
C LYS A 113 -10.22 27.35 -1.46
N TYR A 114 -9.10 26.71 -1.07
CA TYR A 114 -8.56 26.80 0.29
C TYR A 114 -7.46 27.86 0.45
N ALA A 115 -7.13 28.63 -0.59
CA ALA A 115 -6.05 29.61 -0.57
C ALA A 115 -6.18 30.68 0.54
N HIS A 116 -7.41 30.94 1.01
CA HIS A 116 -7.69 31.93 2.05
C HIS A 116 -7.77 31.35 3.47
N HIS A 117 -7.61 30.03 3.65
CA HIS A 117 -7.64 29.41 4.98
C HIS A 117 -6.31 29.58 5.70
N ARG A 118 -6.36 29.60 7.04
CA ARG A 118 -5.17 29.65 7.90
C ARG A 118 -4.53 28.26 8.04
N LEU A 119 -4.10 27.70 6.90
CA LEU A 119 -3.54 26.36 6.78
C LEU A 119 -2.59 26.30 5.58
N LYS A 120 -1.37 25.82 5.80
CA LYS A 120 -0.47 25.47 4.70
C LYS A 120 -0.78 24.06 4.18
N ILE A 121 -1.19 23.97 2.92
CA ILE A 121 -1.40 22.69 2.24
C ILE A 121 -0.24 22.41 1.30
N HIS A 122 0.45 21.29 1.52
CA HIS A 122 1.46 20.76 0.61
C HIS A 122 0.91 19.55 -0.12
N THR A 123 1.31 19.36 -1.37
CA THR A 123 0.98 18.16 -2.14
C THR A 123 2.23 17.49 -2.66
N PHE A 124 2.23 16.17 -2.64
CA PHE A 124 3.23 15.38 -3.36
C PHE A 124 2.56 14.17 -3.99
N ASN A 125 3.08 13.73 -5.13
CA ASN A 125 2.64 12.50 -5.77
C ASN A 125 3.35 11.33 -5.13
N GLN A 126 2.59 10.28 -4.81
CA GLN A 126 3.16 8.99 -4.46
C GLN A 126 4.03 8.47 -5.60
N SER A 127 5.03 7.65 -5.27
CA SER A 127 5.91 7.02 -6.24
C SER A 127 5.10 6.33 -7.34
N LYS A 128 5.42 6.64 -8.61
CA LYS A 128 5.02 5.80 -9.74
C LYS A 128 5.91 4.57 -9.69
N ILE A 129 5.36 3.44 -9.31
CA ILE A 129 5.84 2.21 -9.92
C ILE A 129 5.38 2.33 -11.38
N PHE A 130 6.33 2.60 -12.29
CA PHE A 130 6.09 2.55 -13.73
C PHE A 130 5.32 1.26 -14.07
N PRO A 131 4.47 1.26 -15.12
CA PRO A 131 3.66 0.10 -15.45
C PRO A 131 4.60 -1.00 -15.98
N TYR A 132 5.17 -1.79 -15.08
CA TYR A 132 5.26 -3.21 -15.36
C TYR A 132 3.83 -3.71 -15.59
N PRO A 133 3.67 -4.71 -16.46
CA PRO A 133 2.40 -4.99 -17.10
C PRO A 133 1.36 -5.21 -15.99
N GLN A 134 0.10 -4.83 -16.22
CA GLN A 134 -0.94 -4.68 -15.19
C GLN A 134 -0.79 -5.80 -14.15
N VAL A 135 -1.09 -5.59 -12.86
CA VAL A 135 -1.03 -6.71 -11.89
C VAL A 135 -1.68 -7.99 -12.46
N HIS A 136 -2.71 -7.84 -13.30
CA HIS A 136 -3.20 -8.87 -14.19
C HIS A 136 -2.13 -9.62 -15.03
N ASP A 137 -1.36 -8.93 -15.87
CA ASP A 137 -0.26 -9.49 -16.67
C ASP A 137 0.91 -10.04 -15.83
N PHE A 138 1.11 -9.55 -14.60
CA PHE A 138 2.02 -10.19 -13.65
C PHE A 138 1.42 -11.50 -13.14
N LEU A 139 0.13 -11.51 -12.80
CA LEU A 139 -0.58 -12.70 -12.37
C LEU A 139 -0.72 -13.74 -13.50
N THR A 140 -0.78 -13.34 -14.77
CA THR A 140 -0.78 -14.32 -15.88
C THR A 140 0.54 -15.10 -16.00
N ARG A 141 1.62 -14.62 -15.36
CA ARG A 141 2.90 -15.35 -15.25
C ARG A 141 2.88 -16.42 -14.16
N PHE A 142 1.88 -16.44 -13.28
CA PHE A 142 1.76 -17.40 -12.19
C PHE A 142 0.41 -18.12 -12.26
N GLU A 143 0.40 -19.40 -12.60
CA GLU A 143 -0.84 -20.18 -12.52
C GLU A 143 -1.32 -20.38 -11.06
N SER A 144 -0.39 -20.36 -10.10
CA SER A 144 -0.65 -20.27 -8.67
C SER A 144 0.52 -19.58 -7.96
N ILE A 145 0.28 -18.98 -6.80
CA ILE A 145 1.35 -18.42 -5.96
C ILE A 145 2.31 -19.56 -5.57
N PRO A 146 3.61 -19.48 -5.86
CA PRO A 146 4.58 -20.51 -5.46
C PRO A 146 4.75 -20.53 -3.93
N ASP A 147 5.08 -21.70 -3.39
CA ASP A 147 5.52 -21.82 -2.00
C ASP A 147 6.92 -21.20 -1.87
N MET A 148 7.06 -20.26 -0.95
CA MET A 148 8.27 -19.48 -0.72
C MET A 148 8.60 -19.39 0.78
N LEU A 149 8.04 -20.27 1.60
CA LEU A 149 8.18 -20.21 3.06
C LEU A 149 9.65 -20.27 3.52
N GLU A 150 10.48 -21.02 2.81
CA GLU A 150 11.91 -21.22 3.10
C GLU A 150 12.81 -20.48 2.10
N LEU A 151 12.29 -19.43 1.44
CA LEU A 151 13.04 -18.68 0.44
C LEU A 151 13.78 -17.50 1.07
N ASP A 152 15.11 -17.48 0.93
CA ASP A 152 15.96 -16.38 1.42
C ASP A 152 16.06 -15.25 0.39
N HIS A 153 16.25 -15.61 -0.89
CA HIS A 153 16.45 -14.66 -1.96
C HIS A 153 15.90 -15.18 -3.29
N LEU A 154 15.12 -14.35 -3.98
CA LEU A 154 14.59 -14.61 -5.31
C LEU A 154 15.03 -13.53 -6.29
N THR A 155 15.62 -13.93 -7.40
CA THR A 155 15.82 -13.05 -8.56
C THR A 155 15.18 -13.67 -9.78
N VAL A 156 14.31 -12.93 -10.44
CA VAL A 156 13.71 -13.34 -11.71
C VAL A 156 13.96 -12.22 -12.72
N SER A 157 14.63 -12.54 -13.81
CA SER A 157 14.95 -11.62 -14.90
C SER A 157 14.53 -12.21 -16.23
N GLY A 158 13.90 -11.42 -17.09
CA GLY A 158 13.44 -11.83 -18.42
C GLY A 158 12.03 -12.45 -18.46
N ASP A 159 11.72 -13.17 -19.53
CA ASP A 159 10.40 -13.76 -19.79
C ASP A 159 10.25 -15.12 -19.08
N VAL A 160 9.71 -15.12 -17.86
CA VAL A 160 9.57 -16.31 -17.00
C VAL A 160 8.11 -16.54 -16.62
N THR A 161 7.65 -17.79 -16.68
CA THR A 161 6.35 -18.20 -16.14
C THR A 161 6.48 -19.34 -15.12
N PHE A 162 5.50 -19.44 -14.23
CA PHE A 162 5.44 -20.44 -13.16
C PHE A 162 4.12 -21.22 -13.24
N GLY A 163 4.24 -22.54 -13.38
CA GLY A 163 3.13 -23.47 -13.30
C GLY A 163 2.57 -23.59 -11.87
N LYS A 164 1.59 -24.49 -11.70
CA LYS A 164 0.94 -24.70 -10.41
C LYS A 164 1.86 -25.38 -9.40
N GLN A 165 1.70 -25.10 -8.10
CA GLN A 165 2.38 -25.82 -7.01
C GLN A 165 3.93 -25.79 -7.07
N VAL A 166 4.52 -24.72 -7.61
CA VAL A 166 5.98 -24.53 -7.59
C VAL A 166 6.44 -24.20 -6.17
N SER A 167 7.57 -24.76 -5.75
CA SER A 167 8.21 -24.51 -4.44
C SER A 167 9.63 -23.94 -4.62
N LEU A 168 9.92 -22.83 -3.95
CA LEU A 168 11.20 -22.13 -4.00
C LEU A 168 11.83 -22.08 -2.60
N LYS A 169 13.10 -22.50 -2.48
CA LYS A 169 13.82 -22.60 -1.20
C LYS A 169 15.25 -22.07 -1.30
N GLY A 170 15.75 -21.43 -0.23
CA GLY A 170 17.10 -20.87 -0.15
C GLY A 170 17.32 -19.70 -1.12
N THR A 171 18.40 -19.75 -1.91
CA THR A 171 18.68 -18.74 -2.94
C THR A 171 18.30 -19.24 -4.34
N VAL A 172 17.29 -18.64 -4.96
CA VAL A 172 16.85 -18.98 -6.32
C VAL A 172 17.04 -17.81 -7.27
N ILE A 173 17.75 -18.03 -8.38
CA ILE A 173 18.01 -17.03 -9.41
C ILE A 173 17.57 -17.59 -10.76
N ILE A 174 16.66 -16.91 -11.45
CA ILE A 174 16.12 -17.32 -12.74
C ILE A 174 16.37 -16.18 -13.74
N ILE A 175 17.10 -16.47 -14.82
CA ILE A 175 17.50 -15.48 -15.82
C ILE A 175 17.17 -16.02 -17.22
N ALA A 176 16.06 -15.54 -17.79
CA ALA A 176 15.75 -15.71 -19.20
C ALA A 176 16.50 -14.66 -20.01
N ASN A 177 17.29 -15.10 -20.99
CA ASN A 177 18.03 -14.21 -21.89
C ASN A 177 17.08 -13.50 -22.85
N HIS A 178 17.57 -12.44 -23.51
CA HIS A 178 16.77 -11.65 -24.43
C HIS A 178 16.25 -12.50 -25.60
N GLY A 179 14.93 -12.69 -25.68
CA GLY A 179 14.27 -13.51 -26.71
C GLY A 179 14.01 -14.96 -26.29
N ASP A 180 14.52 -15.39 -25.14
CA ASP A 180 14.21 -16.68 -24.54
C ASP A 180 13.05 -16.55 -23.55
N ARG A 181 12.28 -17.63 -23.44
CA ARG A 181 11.21 -17.79 -22.45
C ARG A 181 11.50 -19.03 -21.60
N ILE A 182 11.37 -18.89 -20.29
CA ILE A 182 11.52 -19.99 -19.32
C ILE A 182 10.15 -20.27 -18.71
N ASP A 183 9.66 -21.50 -18.88
CA ASP A 183 8.45 -21.96 -18.22
C ASP A 183 8.82 -22.96 -17.12
N ILE A 184 8.59 -22.58 -15.86
CA ILE A 184 8.83 -23.44 -14.70
C ILE A 184 7.63 -24.40 -14.57
N PRO A 185 7.84 -25.73 -14.69
CA PRO A 185 6.73 -26.68 -14.76
C PRO A 185 5.96 -26.77 -13.44
N ALA A 186 4.72 -27.25 -13.52
CA ALA A 186 3.90 -27.49 -12.34
C ALA A 186 4.58 -28.51 -11.39
N GLY A 187 4.55 -28.24 -10.09
CA GLY A 187 5.19 -29.08 -9.06
C GLY A 187 6.71 -28.95 -8.97
N ALA A 188 7.34 -28.04 -9.73
CA ALA A 188 8.79 -27.86 -9.69
C ALA A 188 9.27 -27.41 -8.30
N MET A 189 10.36 -28.00 -7.83
CA MET A 189 11.05 -27.59 -6.59
C MET A 189 12.44 -27.04 -6.92
N LEU A 190 12.66 -25.76 -6.66
CA LEU A 190 13.94 -25.08 -6.86
C LEU A 190 14.54 -24.71 -5.51
N GLU A 191 15.64 -25.38 -5.15
CA GLU A 191 16.38 -25.12 -3.93
C GLU A 191 17.84 -24.79 -4.23
N ASN A 192 18.28 -23.59 -3.85
CA ASN A 192 19.66 -23.12 -4.07
C ASN A 192 20.11 -23.25 -5.55
N LYS A 193 19.22 -22.91 -6.48
CA LYS A 193 19.42 -23.10 -7.93
C LYS A 193 19.55 -21.79 -8.69
N ILE A 194 20.41 -21.83 -9.71
CA ILE A 194 20.47 -20.83 -10.77
C ILE A 194 19.92 -21.48 -12.04
N VAL A 195 18.84 -20.91 -12.60
CA VAL A 195 18.21 -21.35 -13.84
C VAL A 195 18.48 -20.27 -14.90
N SER A 196 19.17 -20.60 -15.97
CA SER A 196 19.43 -19.66 -17.07
C SER A 196 19.38 -20.33 -18.44
N GLY A 197 19.05 -19.56 -19.48
CA GLY A 197 18.97 -20.01 -20.88
C GLY A 197 17.54 -20.18 -21.40
N ASN A 198 17.35 -21.14 -22.31
CA ASN A 198 16.04 -21.48 -22.89
C ASN A 198 15.57 -22.81 -22.31
N LEU A 199 14.48 -22.79 -21.52
CA LEU A 199 13.86 -23.99 -20.95
C LEU A 199 12.39 -24.01 -21.38
N ARG A 200 12.10 -24.76 -22.44
CA ARG A 200 10.73 -25.11 -22.85
C ARG A 200 10.52 -26.60 -22.60
N ILE A 201 9.71 -26.94 -21.62
CA ILE A 201 9.27 -28.31 -21.39
C ILE A 201 7.88 -28.40 -22.03
N LEU A 202 7.76 -29.19 -23.10
CA LEU A 202 6.49 -29.48 -23.76
C LEU A 202 5.90 -30.72 -23.08
N ASP A 203 4.68 -30.60 -22.54
CA ASP A 203 3.93 -31.76 -22.07
C ASP A 203 3.56 -32.67 -23.27
N HIS A 204 3.70 -33.99 -23.09
CA HIS A 204 3.20 -35.00 -24.03
C HIS A 204 1.74 -35.34 -23.73
#